data_AF-A0A3D3FA79-F1
#
_entry.id   AF-A0A3D3FA79-F1
#
_cell.length_a   1.000
_cell.length_b   1.000
_cell.length_c   1.000
_cell.angle_alpha   90.00
_cell.angle_beta   90.00
_cell.angle_gamma   90.00
#
_symmetry.space_group_name_H-M   'P 1'
#
loop_
_entity.id
_entity.type
_entity.pdbx_description
1 polymer ?
#
loop_
_entity_poly.entity_id
_entity_poly.type
_entity_poly.pdbx_seq_one_letter_code
_entity_poly.pdbx_strand_id
1 'polypeptide(L)' 'NTLIPSIDKPEYLTYRAAGVIADGMIPKMDNSFKSIEQGVSEVIILHAKNLLNGKGTRLVKGE' A
#
# COMPACT_ATOMS: atom_id res chain seq x y z
N ASN A 1 12.07 12.05 1.57
CA ASN A 1 11.27 11.11 2.38
C ASN A 1 9.80 11.46 2.19
N THR A 2 9.18 10.92 1.15
CA THR A 2 7.84 11.33 0.70
C THR A 2 6.88 10.18 0.98
N LEU A 3 5.84 10.43 1.77
CA LEU A 3 4.77 9.49 2.02
C LEU A 3 3.92 9.36 0.74
N ILE A 4 3.70 8.14 0.27
CA ILE A 4 2.73 7.85 -0.79
C ILE A 4 1.35 7.78 -0.11
N PRO A 5 0.43 8.73 -0.36
CA PRO A 5 -0.85 8.79 0.37
C PRO A 5 -1.82 7.69 -0.08
N SER A 6 -1.82 7.37 -1.37
CA SER A 6 -2.63 6.29 -1.96
C SER A 6 -1.82 5.62 -3.06
N ILE A 7 -2.05 4.33 -3.27
CA ILE A 7 -1.39 3.54 -4.30
C ILE A 7 -2.31 2.43 -4.80
N ASP A 8 -2.37 2.26 -6.12
CA ASP A 8 -3.04 1.12 -6.76
C ASP A 8 -2.05 0.01 -7.16
N LYS A 9 -2.57 -1.10 -7.70
CA LYS A 9 -1.73 -2.26 -8.07
C LYS A 9 -0.76 -1.91 -9.21
N PRO A 10 -1.17 -1.28 -10.32
CA PRO A 10 -0.25 -0.84 -11.38
C PRO A 10 0.89 0.08 -10.88
N GLU A 11 0.58 1.07 -10.05
CA GLU A 11 1.57 1.98 -9.47
C GLU A 11 2.55 1.23 -8.58
N TYR A 12 2.04 0.32 -7.74
CA TYR A 12 2.88 -0.54 -6.91
C TYR A 12 3.87 -1.37 -7.74
N LEU A 13 3.42 -2.00 -8.83
CA LEU A 13 4.30 -2.79 -9.68
C LEU A 13 5.38 -1.91 -10.35
N THR A 14 5.01 -0.70 -10.75
CA THR A 14 5.93 0.29 -11.33
C THR A 14 7.00 0.70 -10.32
N TYR A 15 6.61 1.08 -9.10
CA TYR A 15 7.56 1.48 -8.06
C TYR A 15 8.42 0.32 -7.56
N ARG A 16 7.87 -0.90 -7.53
CA ARG A 16 8.63 -2.12 -7.22
C ARG A 16 9.70 -2.37 -8.27
N ALA A 17 9.35 -2.29 -9.56
CA ALA A 17 10.31 -2.44 -10.65
C ALA A 17 11.40 -1.36 -10.64
N ALA A 18 11.05 -0.14 -10.24
CA ALA A 18 11.98 0.97 -10.07
C ALA A 18 12.86 0.89 -8.80
N GLY A 19 12.69 -0.13 -7.95
CA GLY A 19 13.46 -0.30 -6.71
C GLY A 19 13.13 0.74 -5.62
N VAL A 20 11.98 1.40 -5.72
CA VAL A 20 11.54 2.44 -4.76
C VAL A 20 10.95 1.82 -3.49
N ILE A 21 10.33 0.64 -3.60
CA ILE A 21 9.70 -0.06 -2.49
C ILE A 21 10.75 -0.87 -1.72
N ALA A 22 10.89 -0.59 -0.42
CA ALA A 22 11.80 -1.33 0.44
C ALA A 22 11.37 -2.81 0.60
N ASP A 23 12.34 -3.71 0.75
CA ASP A 23 12.10 -5.16 0.81
C ASP A 23 11.06 -5.57 1.86
N GLY A 24 11.09 -4.94 3.05
CA GLY A 24 10.12 -5.22 4.12
C GLY A 24 8.70 -4.74 3.82
N MET A 25 8.52 -3.84 2.86
CA MET A 25 7.21 -3.33 2.41
C MET A 25 6.60 -4.19 1.31
N ILE A 26 7.41 -4.85 0.49
CA ILE A 26 6.96 -5.74 -0.58
C ILE A 26 5.95 -6.79 -0.08
N PRO A 27 6.24 -7.62 0.96
CA PRO A 27 5.28 -8.63 1.43
C PRO A 27 4.02 -8.02 2.05
N LYS A 28 4.10 -6.79 2.58
CA LYS A 28 2.94 -6.08 3.12
C LYS A 28 2.00 -5.65 2.00
N MET A 29 2.55 -5.04 0.96
CA MET A 29 1.77 -4.59 -0.20
C MET A 29 1.20 -5.77 -0.98
N ASP A 30 1.98 -6.85 -1.16
CA ASP A 30 1.49 -8.07 -1.83
C ASP A 30 0.29 -8.68 -1.09
N ASN A 31 0.35 -8.79 0.24
CA ASN A 31 -0.78 -9.27 1.04
C ASN A 31 -1.98 -8.31 1.02
N SER A 32 -1.74 -7.00 1.06
CA SER A 32 -2.81 -6.01 0.97
C SER A 32 -3.57 -6.12 -0.35
N PHE A 33 -2.88 -6.18 -1.48
CA PHE A 33 -3.53 -6.32 -2.78
C PHE A 33 -4.23 -7.66 -2.95
N LYS A 34 -3.65 -8.75 -2.44
CA LYS A 34 -4.34 -10.06 -2.40
C LYS A 34 -5.65 -9.99 -1.62
N SER A 35 -5.68 -9.25 -0.51
CA SER A 35 -6.89 -9.07 0.29
C SER A 35 -7.94 -8.25 -0.48
N ILE A 36 -7.51 -7.21 -1.19
CA ILE A 36 -8.37 -6.38 -2.04
C ILE A 36 -8.98 -7.21 -3.18
N GLU A 37 -8.18 -8.05 -3.84
CA GLU A 37 -8.64 -9.00 -4.87
C GLU A 37 -9.69 -9.99 -4.33
N GLN A 38 -9.65 -10.28 -3.02
CA GLN A 38 -10.62 -11.15 -2.33
C GLN A 38 -11.88 -10.41 -1.84
N GLY A 39 -12.04 -9.13 -2.18
CA GLY A 39 -13.25 -8.35 -1.88
C GLY A 39 -13.10 -7.36 -0.73
N VAL A 40 -11.92 -7.19 -0.15
CA VAL A 40 -11.64 -6.06 0.74
C VAL A 40 -11.69 -4.75 -0.07
N SER A 41 -12.38 -3.73 0.43
CA SER A 41 -12.53 -2.44 -0.27
C SER A 41 -11.21 -1.67 -0.36
N GLU A 42 -10.45 -1.63 0.73
CA GLU A 42 -9.17 -0.94 0.84
C GLU A 42 -8.34 -1.48 2.00
N VAL A 43 -7.03 -1.26 1.96
CA VAL A 43 -6.12 -1.57 3.07
C VAL A 43 -5.29 -0.33 3.40
N ILE A 44 -5.12 -0.01 4.68
CA ILE A 44 -4.30 1.13 5.10
C ILE A 44 -3.08 0.61 5.87
N ILE A 45 -1.88 0.86 5.34
CA ILE A 45 -0.63 0.58 6.05
C ILE A 45 -0.18 1.87 6.75
N LEU A 46 -0.19 1.87 8.08
CA LEU A 46 0.19 3.02 8.89
C LEU A 46 1.07 2.61 10.09
N HIS A 47 1.79 3.58 10.65
CA HIS A 47 2.49 3.40 11.91
C HIS A 47 1.47 3.38 13.06
N ALA A 48 1.62 2.52 14.08
CA ALA A 48 0.61 2.38 15.15
C ALA A 48 0.22 3.70 15.84
N LYS A 49 1.19 4.61 16.04
CA LYS A 49 0.95 5.97 16.57
C LYS A 49 -0.03 6.82 15.72
N ASN A 50 -0.23 6.46 14.46
CA ASN A 50 -1.09 7.13 13.50
C ASN A 50 -2.47 6.48 13.35
N LEU A 51 -2.81 5.49 14.20
CA LEU A 51 -4.07 4.77 14.09
C LEU A 51 -5.30 5.71 14.10
N LEU A 52 -5.26 6.77 14.92
CA LEU A 52 -6.37 7.72 15.07
C LEU A 52 -6.34 8.87 14.07
N ASN A 53 -5.24 9.07 13.35
CA ASN A 53 -5.08 10.19 12.41
C ASN A 53 -5.08 9.74 10.93
N GLY A 54 -5.20 8.43 10.68
CA GLY A 54 -5.26 7.87 9.33
C GLY A 54 -3.99 8.09 8.50
N LYS A 55 -2.89 8.53 9.12
CA LYS A 55 -1.66 8.88 8.40
C LYS A 55 -0.87 7.63 8.04
N GLY A 56 -1.06 7.17 6.82
CA GLY A 56 -0.36 6.04 6.21
C GLY A 56 -0.47 6.04 4.70
N THR A 57 -0.27 4.87 4.12
CA THR A 57 -0.47 4.61 2.70
C THR A 57 -1.74 3.80 2.53
N ARG A 58 -2.69 4.34 1.77
CA ARG A 58 -3.93 3.66 1.40
C ARG A 58 -3.71 2.84 0.14
N LEU A 59 -4.12 1.58 0.16
CA LEU A 59 -4.06 0.67 -0.98
C LEU A 59 -5.48 0.43 -1.47
N VAL A 60 -5.69 0.63 -2.76
CA VAL A 60 -6.99 0.50 -3.41
C VAL A 60 -6.93 -0.40 -4.63
N LYS A 61 -8.11 -0.89 -5.04
CA LYS A 61 -8.28 -1.46 -6.38
C LYS A 61 -8.13 -0.29 -7.37
N GLY A 62 -7.23 -0.43 -8.34
CA GLY A 62 -7.16 0.52 -9.46
C GLY A 62 -8.49 0.52 -10.21
N GLU A 63 -8.92 1.70 -10.66
CA GLU A 63 -10.09 1.86 -11.52
C GLU A 63 -9.81 1.38 -12.95
#